data_AF-A0A1U8ERG1-F1
#
_entry.id   AF-A0A1U8ERG1-F1
#
_cell.length_a   1.000
_cell.length_b   1.000
_cell.length_c   1.000
_cell.angle_alpha   90.00
_cell.angle_beta   90.00
_cell.angle_gamma   90.00
#
_symmetry.space_group_name_H-M   'P 1'
#
loop_
_entity.id
_entity.type
_entity.pdbx_description
1 polymer ?
#
loop_
_entity_poly.entity_id
_entity_poly.type
_entity_poly.pdbx_seq_one_letter_code
_entity_poly.pdbx_strand_id
1 'polypeptide(L)'
;MNNIPVLNGTNFKKWKEHIMIVLGYMDLDYAMRFDRPANLNETSLNEQKSANEKWEQSNCMSSMMMQHSIPKSLKGSLTENKNVKGFLKEITDQFAAIEKVETSTILNKIVSMSIREKET
;
A
#
# COMPACT_ATOMS: atom_id res chain seq x y z
N MET A 1 -17.36 13.25 4.95
CA MET A 1 -16.30 12.22 5.02
C MET A 1 -15.59 12.22 3.68
N ASN A 2 -14.30 12.55 3.66
CA ASN A 2 -13.55 12.68 2.42
C ASN A 2 -13.42 11.29 1.77
N ASN A 3 -13.96 11.15 0.55
CA ASN A 3 -13.92 9.90 -0.18
C ASN A 3 -12.46 9.58 -0.54
N ILE A 4 -11.88 8.57 0.11
CA ILE A 4 -10.61 7.98 -0.31
C ILE A 4 -10.77 7.61 -1.79
N PRO A 5 -9.90 8.11 -2.69
CA PRO A 5 -10.03 7.78 -4.10
C PRO A 5 -9.89 6.27 -4.29
N VAL A 6 -10.62 5.70 -5.24
CA VAL A 6 -10.41 4.30 -5.62
C VAL A 6 -9.06 4.19 -6.34
N LEU A 7 -8.22 3.24 -5.95
CA LEU A 7 -6.92 3.00 -6.58
C LEU A 7 -7.14 2.55 -8.02
N ASN A 8 -6.36 3.14 -8.93
CA ASN A 8 -6.29 2.76 -10.33
C ASN A 8 -4.81 2.72 -10.79
N GLY A 9 -4.57 2.30 -12.02
CA GLY A 9 -3.21 2.14 -12.56
C GLY A 9 -2.35 3.42 -12.58
N THR A 10 -2.96 4.60 -12.45
CA THR A 10 -2.28 5.90 -12.68
C THR A 10 -2.25 6.81 -11.45
N ASN A 11 -3.10 6.57 -10.45
CA ASN A 11 -3.31 7.49 -9.34
C ASN A 11 -2.60 7.09 -8.04
N PHE A 12 -1.68 6.12 -8.07
CA PHE A 12 -1.06 5.54 -6.87
C PHE A 12 -0.50 6.58 -5.90
N LYS A 13 0.25 7.58 -6.38
CA LYS A 13 0.81 8.65 -5.53
C LYS A 13 -0.28 9.40 -4.76
N LYS A 14 -1.32 9.83 -5.46
CA LYS A 14 -2.48 10.55 -4.89
C LYS A 14 -3.29 9.66 -3.95
N TRP A 15 -3.47 8.39 -4.32
CA TRP A 15 -4.15 7.41 -3.48
C TRP A 15 -3.43 7.20 -2.16
N LYS A 16 -2.11 6.95 -2.22
CA LYS A 16 -1.26 6.73 -1.05
C LYS A 16 -1.25 7.93 -0.11
N GLU A 17 -1.11 9.14 -0.65
CA GLU A 17 -1.17 10.36 0.15
C GLU A 17 -2.51 10.51 0.88
N HIS A 18 -3.63 10.36 0.16
CA HIS A 18 -4.95 10.55 0.74
C HIS A 18 -5.26 9.50 1.81
N ILE A 19 -4.96 8.22 1.57
CA ILE A 19 -5.20 7.17 2.57
C ILE A 19 -4.35 7.41 3.83
N MET A 20 -3.09 7.84 3.69
CA MET A 20 -2.25 8.17 4.85
C MET A 20 -2.81 9.34 5.66
N ILE A 21 -3.29 10.40 5.01
CA ILE A 21 -3.92 11.55 5.67
C ILE A 21 -5.18 11.10 6.44
N VAL A 22 -6.05 10.32 5.80
CA VAL A 22 -7.31 9.86 6.43
C VAL A 22 -7.03 8.97 7.63
N LEU A 23 -6.08 8.04 7.52
CA LEU A 23 -5.73 7.15 8.64
C LEU A 23 -5.09 7.92 9.80
N GLY A 24 -4.21 8.89 9.51
CA GLY A 24 -3.66 9.78 10.54
C GLY A 24 -4.74 10.64 11.22
N TYR A 25 -5.69 11.16 10.45
CA TYR A 25 -6.81 11.94 10.99
C TYR A 25 -7.72 11.12 11.92
N MET A 26 -7.83 9.81 11.69
CA MET A 26 -8.65 8.89 12.49
C MET A 26 -7.89 8.21 13.64
N ASP A 27 -6.62 8.57 13.90
CA ASP A 27 -5.71 7.87 14.84
C ASP A 27 -5.57 6.36 14.53
N LEU A 28 -5.65 5.99 13.25
CA LEU A 28 -5.55 4.62 12.76
C LEU A 28 -4.18 4.29 12.18
N ASP A 29 -3.21 5.20 12.19
CA ASP A 29 -1.90 4.98 11.58
C ASP A 29 -0.82 4.44 12.55
N TYR A 30 -1.20 4.09 13.77
CA TYR A 30 -0.29 3.54 14.79
C TYR A 30 0.50 2.32 14.29
N ALA A 31 -0.18 1.33 13.70
CA ALA A 31 0.44 0.12 13.14
C ALA A 31 1.27 0.36 11.87
N MET A 32 1.17 1.56 11.28
CA MET A 32 2.05 1.98 10.19
C MET A 32 3.35 2.57 10.71
N ARG A 33 3.28 3.29 11.84
CA ARG A 33 4.42 3.98 12.47
C ARG A 33 5.26 3.04 13.33
N PHE A 34 4.61 2.13 14.04
CA PHE A 34 5.25 1.24 15.01
C PHE A 34 5.20 -0.22 14.58
N ASP A 35 6.27 -0.95 14.86
CA ASP A 35 6.31 -2.39 14.63
C ASP A 35 5.39 -3.12 15.62
N ARG A 36 5.01 -4.35 15.26
CA ARG A 36 4.11 -5.16 16.09
C ARG A 36 4.72 -5.34 17.49
N PRO A 37 4.00 -5.01 18.57
CA PRO A 37 4.47 -5.26 19.92
C PRO A 37 4.74 -6.74 20.16
N ALA A 38 5.55 -7.05 21.17
CA ALA A 38 5.75 -8.43 21.60
C ALA A 38 4.43 -9.06 22.02
N ASN A 39 4.29 -10.37 21.72
CA ASN A 39 3.14 -11.16 22.14
C ASN A 39 2.95 -11.05 23.65
N LEU A 40 1.69 -10.90 24.05
CA LEU A 40 1.32 -10.85 25.45
C LEU A 40 1.52 -12.20 26.13
N ASN A 41 1.88 -12.15 27.40
CA ASN A 41 1.94 -13.29 28.32
C ASN A 41 1.18 -12.94 29.61
N GLU A 42 1.05 -13.91 30.52
CA GLU A 42 0.30 -13.73 31.78
C GLU A 42 0.86 -12.60 32.66
N THR A 43 2.15 -12.29 32.54
CA THR A 43 2.84 -11.24 33.31
C THR A 43 2.88 -9.88 32.61
N SER A 44 2.26 -9.74 31.44
CA SER A 44 2.29 -8.49 30.67
C SER A 44 1.58 -7.36 31.43
N LEU A 45 2.27 -6.22 31.54
CA LEU A 45 1.74 -5.01 32.16
C LEU A 45 0.54 -4.47 31.38
N ASN A 46 -0.38 -3.78 32.07
CA ASN A 46 -1.54 -3.15 31.45
C ASN A 46 -1.17 -2.23 30.28
N GLU A 47 -0.04 -1.53 30.36
CA GLU A 47 0.48 -0.68 29.28
C GLU A 47 0.83 -1.48 28.02
N GLN A 48 1.42 -2.68 28.19
CA GLN A 48 1.77 -3.57 27.07
C GLN A 48 0.51 -4.16 26.42
N LYS A 49 -0.51 -4.46 27.23
CA LYS A 49 -1.83 -4.90 26.73
C LYS A 49 -2.50 -3.80 25.91
N SER A 50 -2.55 -2.58 26.45
CA SER A 50 -3.12 -1.40 25.77
C SER A 50 -2.37 -1.07 24.46
N ALA A 51 -1.04 -1.18 24.45
CA ALA A 51 -0.25 -0.97 23.24
C ALA A 51 -0.54 -2.03 22.15
N ASN A 52 -0.72 -3.30 22.55
CA ASN A 52 -1.13 -4.37 21.63
C ASN A 52 -2.53 -4.13 21.06
N GLU A 53 -3.50 -3.79 21.90
CA GLU A 53 -4.87 -3.49 21.47
C GLU A 53 -4.91 -2.30 20.50
N LYS A 54 -4.21 -1.22 20.83
CA LYS A 54 -4.12 -0.04 19.94
C LYS A 54 -3.48 -0.41 18.60
N TRP A 55 -2.42 -1.22 18.61
CA TRP A 55 -1.76 -1.67 17.39
C TRP A 55 -2.67 -2.57 16.54
N GLU A 56 -3.35 -3.56 17.14
CA GLU A 56 -4.23 -4.47 16.39
C GLU A 56 -5.46 -3.75 15.83
N GLN A 57 -6.05 -2.83 16.59
CA GLN A 57 -7.16 -2.00 16.11
C GLN A 57 -6.74 -1.16 14.89
N SER A 58 -5.61 -0.47 14.99
CA SER A 58 -5.04 0.33 13.91
C SER A 58 -4.69 -0.53 12.68
N ASN A 59 -4.09 -1.70 12.89
CA ASN A 59 -3.74 -2.64 11.83
C ASN A 59 -4.99 -3.17 11.10
N CYS A 60 -6.01 -3.58 11.84
CA CYS A 60 -7.25 -4.12 11.29
C CYS A 60 -8.02 -3.07 10.49
N MET A 61 -8.31 -1.92 11.08
CA MET A 61 -9.13 -0.88 10.45
C MET A 61 -8.43 -0.28 9.24
N SER A 62 -7.13 0.01 9.34
CA SER A 62 -6.38 0.52 8.20
C SER A 62 -6.33 -0.46 7.04
N SER A 63 -6.18 -1.75 7.33
CA SER A 63 -6.22 -2.81 6.31
C SER A 63 -7.59 -2.84 5.61
N MET A 64 -8.69 -2.77 6.35
CA MET A 64 -10.03 -2.74 5.76
C MET A 64 -10.23 -1.52 4.85
N MET A 65 -9.82 -0.33 5.30
CA MET A 65 -9.95 0.90 4.51
C MET A 65 -9.11 0.85 3.23
N MET A 66 -7.85 0.43 3.34
CA MET A 66 -6.98 0.24 2.18
C MET A 66 -7.56 -0.78 1.20
N GLN A 67 -7.91 -1.97 1.67
CA GLN A 67 -8.46 -3.03 0.84
C GLN A 67 -9.79 -2.64 0.19
N HIS A 68 -10.63 -1.85 0.86
CA HIS A 68 -11.90 -1.38 0.31
C HIS A 68 -11.68 -0.39 -0.84
N SER A 69 -10.65 0.45 -0.75
CA SER A 69 -10.31 1.42 -1.79
C SER A 69 -9.61 0.82 -3.03
N ILE A 70 -9.31 -0.49 -3.02
CA ILE A 70 -8.59 -1.18 -4.10
C ILE A 70 -9.56 -2.10 -4.85
N PRO A 71 -9.76 -1.90 -6.16
CA PRO A 71 -10.55 -2.80 -7.00
C PRO A 71 -10.02 -4.24 -6.98
N LYS A 72 -10.92 -5.23 -7.02
CA LYS A 72 -10.54 -6.66 -7.08
C LYS A 72 -9.59 -6.99 -8.23
N SER A 73 -9.71 -6.31 -9.38
CA SER A 73 -8.82 -6.48 -10.53
C SER A 73 -7.37 -6.07 -10.24
N LEU A 74 -7.15 -5.13 -9.31
CA LEU A 74 -5.83 -4.68 -8.87
C LEU A 74 -5.36 -5.40 -7.61
N LYS A 75 -6.26 -6.08 -6.88
CA LYS A 75 -5.89 -6.89 -5.72
C LYS A 75 -4.95 -8.05 -6.10
N GLY A 76 -5.04 -8.58 -7.32
CA GLY A 76 -4.06 -9.50 -7.89
C GLY A 76 -3.55 -10.56 -6.89
N SER A 77 -2.24 -10.62 -6.72
CA SER A 77 -1.51 -11.52 -5.81
C SER A 77 -1.26 -10.96 -4.41
N LEU A 78 -1.93 -9.86 -4.00
CA LEU A 78 -1.71 -9.24 -2.69
C LEU A 78 -1.89 -10.28 -1.58
N THR A 79 -0.89 -10.40 -0.71
CA THR A 79 -0.90 -11.42 0.32
C THR A 79 -1.80 -10.98 1.47
N GLU A 80 -2.89 -11.71 1.75
CA GLU A 80 -3.83 -11.38 2.83
C GLU A 80 -3.21 -11.47 4.24
N ASN A 81 -2.09 -12.17 4.40
CA ASN A 81 -1.44 -12.42 5.70
C ASN A 81 -0.43 -11.35 6.16
N LYS A 82 -0.35 -10.20 5.49
CA LYS A 82 0.55 -9.12 5.91
C LYS A 82 -0.16 -8.13 6.82
N ASN A 83 0.57 -7.62 7.81
CA ASN A 83 0.12 -6.42 8.53
C ASN A 83 0.02 -5.23 7.56
N VAL A 84 -0.66 -4.17 7.98
CA VAL A 84 -0.97 -3.04 7.10
C VAL A 84 0.27 -2.38 6.51
N LYS A 85 1.38 -2.34 7.27
CA LYS A 85 2.69 -1.83 6.80
C LYS A 85 3.25 -2.69 5.66
N GLY A 86 3.19 -4.01 5.81
CA GLY A 86 3.58 -4.97 4.78
C GLY A 86 2.68 -4.92 3.55
N PHE A 87 1.37 -4.74 3.75
CA PHE A 87 0.40 -4.58 2.67
C PHE A 87 0.67 -3.32 1.84
N LEU A 88 0.88 -2.17 2.48
CA LEU A 88 1.23 -0.92 1.80
C LEU A 88 2.55 -1.04 1.03
N LYS A 89 3.53 -1.75 1.58
CA LYS A 89 4.81 -2.01 0.91
C LYS A 89 4.61 -2.82 -0.37
N GLU A 90 3.82 -3.90 -0.32
CA GLU A 90 3.56 -4.74 -1.48
C GLU A 90 2.89 -3.96 -2.64
N ILE A 91 1.90 -3.12 -2.33
CA ILE A 91 1.29 -2.24 -3.34
C ILE A 91 2.33 -1.27 -3.91
N THR A 92 3.14 -0.66 -3.03
CA THR A 92 4.19 0.26 -3.47
C THR A 92 5.17 -0.41 -4.44
N ASP A 93 5.60 -1.63 -4.12
CA ASP A 93 6.53 -2.41 -4.94
C ASP A 93 5.87 -2.82 -6.28
N GLN A 94 4.60 -3.22 -6.27
CA GLN A 94 3.87 -3.59 -7.47
C GLN A 94 3.74 -2.41 -8.45
N PHE A 95 3.39 -1.22 -7.97
CA PHE A 95 3.27 -0.04 -8.82
C PHE A 95 4.63 0.44 -9.35
N ALA A 96 5.69 0.33 -8.55
CA ALA A 96 7.05 0.61 -9.03
C ALA A 96 7.48 -0.36 -10.14
N ALA A 97 7.08 -1.64 -10.05
CA ALA A 97 7.35 -2.63 -11.08
C ALA A 97 6.58 -2.33 -12.39
N ILE A 98 5.31 -1.93 -12.30
CA ILE A 98 4.48 -1.54 -13.44
C ILE A 98 5.12 -0.34 -14.16
N GLU A 99 5.47 0.73 -13.43
CA GLU A 99 6.10 1.93 -13.98
C GLU A 99 7.40 1.61 -14.74
N LYS A 100 8.21 0.70 -14.19
CA LYS A 100 9.46 0.24 -14.83
C LYS A 100 9.21 -0.49 -16.15
N VAL A 101 8.21 -1.39 -16.20
CA VAL A 101 7.86 -2.16 -17.40
C VAL A 101 7.30 -1.26 -18.48
N GLU A 102 6.43 -0.32 -18.14
CA GLU A 102 5.86 0.64 -19.08
C GLU A 102 6.94 1.53 -19.69
N THR A 103 7.84 2.07 -18.86
CA THR A 103 8.97 2.89 -19.31
C THR A 103 9.87 2.12 -20.29
N SER A 104 10.20 0.87 -19.97
CA SER A 104 11.03 0.01 -20.83
C SER A 104 10.33 -0.30 -22.16
N THR A 105 9.02 -0.53 -22.11
CA THR A 105 8.20 -0.81 -23.31
C THR A 105 8.16 0.40 -24.25
N ILE A 106 7.97 1.60 -23.70
CA ILE A 106 7.98 2.86 -24.48
C ILE A 106 9.36 3.07 -25.11
N LEU A 107 10.43 2.90 -24.35
CA LEU A 107 11.80 3.07 -24.84
C LEU A 107 12.10 2.11 -26.01
N ASN A 108 11.76 0.83 -25.87
CA ASN A 108 11.97 -0.16 -26.93
C ASN A 108 11.20 0.21 -28.22
N LYS A 109 9.96 0.69 -28.10
CA LYS A 109 9.19 1.16 -29.27
C LYS A 109 9.87 2.33 -29.97
N ILE A 110 10.35 3.32 -29.22
CA ILE A 110 11.07 4.49 -29.76
C ILE A 110 12.35 4.07 -30.50
N VAL A 111 13.14 3.18 -29.88
CA VAL A 111 14.38 2.66 -30.49
C VAL A 111 14.07 1.89 -31.78
N SER A 112 13.07 1.01 -31.77
CA SER A 112 12.68 0.25 -32.96
C SER A 112 12.15 1.16 -34.08
N MET A 113 11.45 2.25 -33.77
CA MET A 113 11.03 3.24 -34.78
C MET A 113 12.22 3.94 -35.40
N SER A 114 13.18 4.37 -34.57
CA SER A 114 14.38 5.09 -35.01
C SER A 114 15.30 4.24 -35.88
N ILE A 115 15.35 2.91 -35.66
CA ILE A 115 16.10 1.99 -36.51
C ILE A 115 15.43 1.86 -37.90
N ARG A 116 14.11 1.71 -37.94
CA ARG A 116 13.36 1.61 -39.21
C ARG A 116 13.50 2.86 -40.09
N GLU A 117 13.56 4.05 -39.48
CA GLU A 117 13.79 5.31 -40.19
C GLU A 117 15.20 5.45 -40.79
N LYS A 118 16.19 4.71 -40.29
CA LYS A 118 17.57 4.71 -40.82
C LYS A 118 17.81 3.67 -41.91
N GLU A 119 16.90 2.72 -42.07
CA GLU A 119 16.94 1.67 -43.10
C GLU A 119 16.12 2.03 -44.35
N THR A 120 15.56 3.25 -44.40
CA THR A 120 14.83 3.82 -45.55
C THR A 120 15.55 5.02 -46.12
#